data_AF-A0A0D2WYT4-F1
#
_entry.id   AF-A0A0D2WYT4-F1
#
_cell.length_a   1.000
_cell.length_b   1.000
_cell.length_c   1.000
_cell.angle_alpha   90.00
_cell.angle_beta   90.00
_cell.angle_gamma   90.00
#
_symmetry.space_group_name_H-M   'P 1'
#
loop_
_entity.id
_entity.type
_entity.pdbx_description
1 polymer ?
#
loop_
_entity_poly.entity_id
_entity_poly.type
_entity_poly.pdbx_seq_one_letter_code
_entity_poly.pdbx_strand_id
1 'polypeptide(L)'
;MSAGNLACQRDSYLRELHTTVATCTPAADGLFHVTFEDTVLFPEGGGQPHDTGSVNGTVAVVAVVRKGAVAVHHTQSPLEPGTPAHQTVDWKRRWDHMQQHSAQHLITAVASDQFGLKTTSWSLGATKSTIDLVGERPLTDEVMQQLEDKVNEIIAEGRDVVATTYQPNSPELMAVRSRGLPEDVLASGAAIRVVSIGGLDVNTCCGTHVKSTAHLQTVKLLHTEASRGGSRLHFVAGERTRALLGAMYSDMRTLGKSFTCGLELVVDRAEGAIKTSKMLGRQVKALLKEAAESAAKQLAEEAQQRTEAASGSAVVVVHHHRDEADQDYLLTVASPLATLPIVAFLSITPPQEGSTPSYEGQFLLVGANEQHVAAAASAVSVIVDGKGGGKKGRFQGKAKQLTPANRAAAVAAIDAAIRAL
;
A
#
# COMPACT_ATOMS: atom_id res chain seq x y z
N MET A 1 33.60 32.41 16.84
CA MET A 1 33.70 31.26 15.91
C MET A 1 32.40 31.21 15.11
N SER A 2 32.50 31.36 13.80
CA SER A 2 31.34 31.60 12.92
C SER A 2 30.46 30.35 12.82
N ALA A 3 29.31 30.41 13.47
CA ALA A 3 28.10 29.79 13.00
C ALA A 3 27.90 30.09 11.50
N GLY A 4 28.19 29.15 10.58
CA GLY A 4 27.73 29.37 9.20
C GLY A 4 28.37 28.64 8.03
N ASN A 5 29.46 27.88 8.18
CA ASN A 5 29.96 27.09 7.04
C ASN A 5 30.37 25.72 7.52
N LEU A 6 29.43 24.78 7.59
CA LEU A 6 29.75 23.37 7.78
C LEU A 6 30.49 22.86 6.54
N ALA A 7 31.51 22.01 6.71
CA ALA A 7 32.26 21.46 5.58
C ALA A 7 31.35 20.82 4.52
N CYS A 8 30.29 20.14 4.95
CA CYS A 8 29.28 19.54 4.07
C CYS A 8 28.52 20.55 3.18
N GLN A 9 28.41 21.81 3.61
CA GLN A 9 27.75 22.89 2.87
C GLN A 9 28.72 23.62 1.93
N ARG A 10 30.00 23.67 2.29
CA ARG A 10 31.08 24.21 1.46
C ARG A 10 31.38 23.30 0.26
N ASP A 11 31.44 21.99 0.50
CA ASP A 11 31.53 20.99 -0.56
C ASP A 11 30.67 19.77 -0.23
N SER A 12 29.52 19.66 -0.91
CA SER A 12 28.60 18.54 -0.73
C SER A 12 29.20 17.18 -1.14
N TYR A 13 30.29 17.17 -1.92
CA TYR A 13 30.99 15.96 -2.36
C TYR A 13 32.08 15.51 -1.39
N LEU A 14 32.40 16.33 -0.38
CA LEU A 14 33.33 15.93 0.66
C LEU A 14 32.74 14.74 1.44
N ARG A 15 33.46 13.62 1.44
CA ARG A 15 33.03 12.36 2.07
C ARG A 15 33.62 12.15 3.45
N GLU A 16 34.74 12.81 3.71
CA GLU A 16 35.54 12.64 4.91
C GLU A 16 36.12 13.97 5.37
N LEU A 17 36.33 14.13 6.67
CA LEU A 17 36.92 15.34 7.26
C LEU A 17 37.71 15.01 8.52
N HIS A 18 38.91 15.56 8.63
CA HIS A 18 39.64 15.64 9.89
C HIS A 18 39.23 16.91 10.64
N THR A 19 38.85 16.77 11.90
CA THR A 19 38.32 17.82 12.78
C THR A 19 38.67 17.50 14.24
N THR A 20 38.21 18.30 15.19
CA THR A 20 38.40 18.06 16.64
C THR A 20 37.06 17.89 17.33
N VAL A 21 36.99 16.97 18.29
CA VAL A 21 35.81 16.84 19.17
C VAL A 21 35.72 18.09 20.06
N ALA A 22 34.64 18.85 19.95
CA ALA A 22 34.44 20.06 20.74
C ALA A 22 33.78 19.74 22.10
N THR A 23 32.68 18.99 22.09
CA THR A 23 32.00 18.54 23.31
C THR A 23 31.44 17.14 23.14
N CYS A 24 31.30 16.41 24.25
CA CYS A 24 30.60 15.13 24.32
C CYS A 24 29.86 15.03 25.64
N THR A 25 28.54 14.85 25.59
CA THR A 25 27.68 14.72 26.78
C THR A 25 26.75 13.52 26.65
N PRO A 26 26.58 12.68 27.69
CA PRO A 26 25.56 11.65 27.70
C PRO A 26 24.16 12.24 27.51
N ALA A 27 23.30 11.55 26.77
CA ALA A 27 21.91 11.91 26.52
C ALA A 27 20.95 10.92 27.20
N ALA A 28 19.72 11.35 27.44
CA ALA A 28 18.71 10.56 28.16
C ALA A 28 18.23 9.33 27.39
N ASP A 29 18.46 9.27 26.08
CA ASP A 29 18.12 8.17 25.17
C ASP A 29 19.19 7.06 25.12
N GLY A 30 20.24 7.16 25.97
CA GLY A 30 21.35 6.21 26.00
C GLY A 30 22.40 6.45 24.92
N LEU A 31 22.29 7.53 24.14
CA LEU A 31 23.30 7.98 23.20
C LEU A 31 24.20 9.07 23.79
N PHE A 32 25.16 9.54 23.01
CA PHE A 32 25.98 10.70 23.33
C PHE A 32 25.70 11.82 22.32
N HIS A 33 25.55 13.05 22.82
CA HIS A 33 25.50 14.26 22.01
C HIS A 33 26.91 14.81 21.85
N VAL A 34 27.41 14.79 20.62
CA VAL A 34 28.77 15.21 20.27
C VAL A 34 28.74 16.41 19.33
N THR A 35 29.56 17.42 19.61
CA THR A 35 29.80 18.52 18.67
C THR A 35 31.27 18.51 18.24
N PHE A 36 31.53 19.03 17.05
CA PHE A 36 32.87 19.12 16.47
C PHE A 36 33.14 20.57 16.06
N GLU A 37 34.43 20.93 15.92
CA GLU A 37 34.82 22.26 15.42
C GLU A 37 34.31 22.52 14.00
N ASP A 38 34.28 21.47 13.17
CA ASP A 38 33.65 21.45 11.86
C ASP A 38 33.11 20.05 11.56
N THR A 39 32.14 19.93 10.65
CA THR A 39 31.54 18.63 10.29
C THR A 39 31.28 18.44 8.80
N VAL A 40 31.58 17.23 8.33
CA VAL A 40 31.21 16.74 6.99
C VAL A 40 29.84 16.06 6.98
N LEU A 41 29.22 15.84 8.13
CA LEU A 41 27.89 15.24 8.24
C LEU A 41 26.85 16.36 8.23
N PHE A 42 25.91 16.32 7.28
CA PHE A 42 24.87 17.34 7.17
C PHE A 42 23.86 17.17 8.31
N PRO A 43 23.66 18.18 9.16
CA PRO A 43 22.52 18.19 10.06
C PRO A 43 21.25 18.34 9.24
N GLU A 44 20.12 17.84 9.73
CA GLU A 44 18.84 18.13 9.10
C GLU A 44 18.62 19.64 8.86
N GLY A 45 17.94 20.00 7.77
CA GLY A 45 17.72 21.40 7.45
C GLY A 45 17.03 21.64 6.12
N GLY A 46 16.17 22.67 6.10
CA GLY A 46 15.49 23.11 4.87
C GLY A 46 14.53 22.08 4.28
N GLY A 47 14.20 20.99 4.99
CA GLY A 47 13.40 19.85 4.52
C GLY A 47 14.23 18.62 4.12
N GLN A 48 15.56 18.74 4.05
CA GLN A 48 16.45 17.61 3.79
C GLN A 48 16.76 16.84 5.09
N PRO A 49 16.65 15.50 5.08
CA PRO A 49 17.03 14.66 6.23
C PRO A 49 18.54 14.70 6.50
N HIS A 50 18.90 14.48 7.77
CA HIS A 50 20.29 14.40 8.20
C HIS A 50 21.06 13.26 7.54
N ASP A 51 22.38 13.40 7.50
CA ASP A 51 23.27 12.29 7.18
C ASP A 51 23.46 11.33 8.35
N THR A 52 24.02 10.18 8.02
CA THR A 52 24.59 9.19 8.94
C THR A 52 26.04 8.94 8.56
N GLY A 53 26.80 8.28 9.41
CA GLY A 53 28.20 8.00 9.14
C GLY A 53 28.93 7.43 10.34
N SER A 54 30.23 7.66 10.40
CA SER A 54 31.07 7.24 11.51
C SER A 54 32.14 8.27 11.86
N VAL A 55 32.69 8.14 13.05
CA VAL A 55 33.85 8.87 13.54
C VAL A 55 34.93 7.86 13.90
N ASN A 56 36.17 8.11 13.47
CA ASN A 56 37.34 7.25 13.66
C ASN A 56 37.12 5.79 13.19
N GLY A 57 36.23 5.60 12.21
CA GLY A 57 35.87 4.28 11.65
C GLY A 57 35.05 3.36 12.57
N THR A 58 34.94 3.67 13.86
CA THR A 58 34.34 2.76 14.87
C THR A 58 33.12 3.32 15.58
N VAL A 59 33.02 4.64 15.73
CA VAL A 59 31.90 5.28 16.44
C VAL A 59 30.81 5.65 15.44
N ALA A 60 29.69 4.94 15.47
CA ALA A 60 28.57 5.21 14.57
C ALA A 60 27.86 6.52 14.95
N VAL A 61 27.57 7.34 13.92
CA VAL A 61 26.72 8.53 14.01
C VAL A 61 25.36 8.19 13.40
N VAL A 62 24.33 8.11 14.25
CA VAL A 62 22.98 7.64 13.85
C VAL A 62 22.04 8.79 13.50
N ALA A 63 22.30 9.98 14.01
CA ALA A 63 21.55 11.19 13.67
C ALA A 63 22.42 12.44 13.82
N VAL A 64 22.09 13.49 13.06
CA VAL A 64 22.69 14.82 13.21
C VAL A 64 21.58 15.87 13.23
N VAL A 65 21.42 16.52 14.38
CA VAL A 65 20.34 17.49 14.63
C VAL A 65 20.93 18.88 14.70
N ARG A 66 20.24 19.85 14.13
CA ARG A 66 20.63 21.26 14.20
C ARG A 66 20.08 21.90 15.48
N LYS A 67 20.95 22.44 16.34
CA LYS A 67 20.57 23.30 17.48
C LYS A 67 21.14 24.69 17.28
N GLY A 68 20.30 25.61 16.80
CA GLY A 68 20.73 26.93 16.35
C GLY A 68 21.71 26.81 15.18
N ALA A 69 22.96 27.23 15.40
CA ALA A 69 24.02 27.12 14.41
C ALA A 69 24.92 25.88 14.55
N VAL A 70 24.70 25.06 15.58
CA VAL A 70 25.56 23.93 15.92
C VAL A 70 24.95 22.63 15.40
N ALA A 71 25.77 21.79 14.78
CA ALA A 71 25.42 20.42 14.43
C ALA A 71 25.71 19.49 15.62
N VAL A 72 24.67 18.87 16.17
CA VAL A 72 24.75 17.92 17.28
C VAL A 72 24.64 16.51 16.71
N HIS A 73 25.68 15.71 16.92
CA HIS A 73 25.81 14.36 16.40
C HIS A 73 25.42 13.38 17.50
N HIS A 74 24.51 12.47 17.20
CA HIS A 74 24.06 11.43 18.12
C HIS A 74 24.90 10.19 17.86
N THR A 75 25.76 9.82 18.81
CA THR A 75 26.70 8.70 18.69
C THR A 75 26.39 7.58 19.66
N GLN A 76 26.70 6.34 19.28
CA GLN A 76 26.49 5.15 20.14
C GLN A 76 27.58 4.97 21.21
N SER A 77 28.69 5.70 21.10
CA SER A 77 29.83 5.63 22.01
C SER A 77 30.37 7.03 22.27
N PRO A 78 30.94 7.28 23.46
CA PRO A 78 31.49 8.59 23.79
C PRO A 78 32.74 8.87 22.96
N LEU A 79 33.01 10.16 22.77
CA LEU A 79 34.24 10.67 22.17
C LEU A 79 34.88 11.66 23.15
N GLU A 80 36.20 11.63 23.29
CA GLU A 80 36.92 12.48 24.24
C GLU A 80 37.03 13.93 23.69
N PRO A 81 36.49 14.95 24.40
CA PRO A 81 36.64 16.34 23.97
C PRO A 81 38.11 16.77 23.85
N GLY A 82 38.42 17.59 22.85
CA GLY A 82 39.77 18.08 22.55
C GLY A 82 40.62 17.11 21.72
N THR A 83 40.12 15.92 21.39
CA THR A 83 40.88 14.93 20.59
C THR A 83 40.61 15.04 19.09
N PRO A 84 41.57 14.65 18.23
CA PRO A 84 41.35 14.56 16.79
C PRO A 84 40.25 13.54 16.45
N ALA A 85 39.42 13.91 15.48
CA ALA A 85 38.35 13.08 14.95
C ALA A 85 38.40 13.04 13.42
N HIS A 86 38.26 11.85 12.85
CA HIS A 86 38.09 11.63 11.42
C HIS A 86 36.65 11.20 11.16
N GLN A 87 35.87 12.06 10.52
CA GLN A 87 34.48 11.78 10.18
C GLN A 87 34.38 11.19 8.78
N THR A 88 33.50 10.20 8.61
CA THR A 88 33.17 9.59 7.31
C THR A 88 31.65 9.60 7.13
N VAL A 89 31.18 10.07 5.97
CA VAL A 89 29.75 10.10 5.61
C VAL A 89 29.32 8.74 5.07
N ASP A 90 28.10 8.31 5.38
CA ASP A 90 27.38 7.30 4.58
C ASP A 90 27.10 7.92 3.19
N TRP A 91 28.04 7.69 2.28
CA TRP A 91 28.00 8.31 0.96
C TRP A 91 26.77 7.89 0.15
N LYS A 92 26.26 6.66 0.32
CA LYS A 92 25.07 6.20 -0.40
C LYS A 92 23.86 7.03 0.00
N ARG A 93 23.69 7.28 1.30
CA ARG A 93 22.64 8.14 1.83
C ARG A 93 22.81 9.59 1.38
N ARG A 94 24.00 10.17 1.53
CA ARG A 94 24.30 11.55 1.11
C ARG A 94 24.02 11.76 -0.37
N TRP A 95 24.48 10.85 -1.21
CA TRP A 95 24.29 10.92 -2.65
C TRP A 95 22.81 10.88 -3.04
N ASP A 96 22.05 9.96 -2.43
CA ASP A 96 20.61 9.89 -2.62
C ASP A 96 19.92 11.21 -2.24
N HIS A 97 20.21 11.76 -1.06
CA HIS A 97 19.63 13.04 -0.62
C HIS A 97 19.98 14.20 -1.56
N MET A 98 21.24 14.28 -2.02
CA MET A 98 21.66 15.30 -2.99
C MET A 98 20.87 15.20 -4.30
N GLN A 99 20.62 13.97 -4.78
CA GLN A 99 19.80 13.73 -5.98
C GLN A 99 18.36 14.16 -5.74
N GLN A 100 17.72 13.71 -4.66
CA GLN A 100 16.31 14.04 -4.41
C GLN A 100 16.10 15.55 -4.17
N HIS A 101 17.01 16.19 -3.44
CA HIS A 101 16.90 17.61 -3.15
C HIS A 101 17.12 18.44 -4.42
N SER A 102 18.15 18.16 -5.20
CA SER A 102 18.41 18.92 -6.43
C SER A 102 17.31 18.69 -7.48
N ALA A 103 16.73 17.49 -7.54
CA ALA A 103 15.55 17.22 -8.35
C ALA A 103 14.33 18.03 -7.88
N GLN A 104 14.12 18.19 -6.57
CA GLN A 104 13.04 19.04 -6.06
C GLN A 104 13.16 20.49 -6.54
N HIS A 105 14.36 21.09 -6.48
CA HIS A 105 14.59 22.45 -6.99
C HIS A 105 14.33 22.53 -8.48
N LEU A 106 14.85 21.57 -9.26
CA LEU A 106 14.63 21.53 -10.71
C LEU A 106 13.14 21.41 -11.08
N ILE A 107 12.40 20.50 -10.46
CA ILE A 107 10.96 20.35 -10.68
C ILE A 107 10.23 21.64 -10.29
N THR A 108 10.58 22.24 -9.15
CA THR A 108 9.96 23.49 -8.68
C THR A 108 10.20 24.65 -9.64
N ALA A 109 11.40 24.76 -10.18
CA ALA A 109 11.75 25.78 -11.16
C ALA A 109 10.89 25.66 -12.42
N VAL A 110 10.89 24.47 -13.03
CA VAL A 110 10.16 24.20 -14.28
C VAL A 110 8.65 24.33 -14.07
N ALA A 111 8.11 23.77 -12.99
CA ALA A 111 6.68 23.83 -12.66
C ALA A 111 6.20 25.28 -12.50
N SER A 112 6.97 26.11 -11.81
CA SER A 112 6.64 27.53 -11.64
C SER A 112 6.72 28.30 -12.96
N ASP A 113 7.83 28.17 -13.69
CA ASP A 113 8.15 29.09 -14.79
C ASP A 113 7.39 28.77 -16.07
N GLN A 114 7.12 27.49 -16.32
CA GLN A 114 6.49 27.04 -17.56
C GLN A 114 5.03 26.64 -17.38
N PHE A 115 4.62 26.27 -16.16
CA PHE A 115 3.27 25.78 -15.89
C PHE A 115 2.49 26.63 -14.88
N GLY A 116 3.11 27.67 -14.29
CA GLY A 116 2.44 28.54 -13.31
C GLY A 116 2.10 27.84 -11.99
N LEU A 117 2.75 26.71 -11.70
CA LEU A 117 2.51 25.90 -10.51
C LEU A 117 3.53 26.24 -9.42
N LYS A 118 3.06 26.85 -8.33
CA LYS A 118 3.90 27.29 -7.22
C LYS A 118 4.05 26.19 -6.18
N THR A 119 5.27 25.95 -5.74
CA THR A 119 5.56 25.04 -4.62
C THR A 119 5.17 25.67 -3.29
N THR A 120 4.30 25.01 -2.51
CA THR A 120 3.94 25.43 -1.15
C THR A 120 4.71 24.66 -0.09
N SER A 121 4.90 23.36 -0.30
CA SER A 121 5.61 22.47 0.63
C SER A 121 6.31 21.36 -0.14
N TRP A 122 7.24 20.67 0.51
CA TRP A 122 7.86 19.46 -0.03
C TRP A 122 8.46 18.60 1.09
N SER A 123 8.71 17.33 0.79
CA SER A 123 9.35 16.39 1.70
C SER A 123 10.23 15.41 0.93
N LEU A 124 11.43 15.12 1.46
CA LEU A 124 12.30 14.06 0.93
C LEU A 124 12.11 12.81 1.79
N GLY A 125 11.05 12.05 1.51
CA GLY A 125 10.78 10.78 2.19
C GLY A 125 11.87 9.74 1.92
N ALA A 126 11.84 8.63 2.67
CA ALA A 126 12.86 7.58 2.56
C ALA A 126 12.87 6.85 1.20
N THR A 127 11.69 6.68 0.58
CA THR A 127 11.54 5.96 -0.69
C THR A 127 11.05 6.85 -1.82
N LYS A 128 10.14 7.78 -1.53
CA LYS A 128 9.57 8.74 -2.48
C LYS A 128 9.62 10.13 -1.88
N SER A 129 9.80 11.12 -2.74
CA SER A 129 9.78 12.53 -2.37
C SER A 129 8.48 13.16 -2.85
N THR A 130 8.07 14.25 -2.23
CA THR A 130 6.81 14.95 -2.56
C THR A 130 7.01 16.44 -2.72
N ILE A 131 6.22 17.06 -3.60
CA ILE A 131 6.12 18.51 -3.80
C ILE A 131 4.64 18.88 -3.82
N ASP A 132 4.21 19.76 -2.92
CA ASP A 132 2.87 20.32 -2.95
C ASP A 132 2.87 21.53 -3.89
N LEU A 133 2.09 21.43 -4.96
CA LEU A 133 1.98 22.43 -6.03
C LEU A 133 0.58 23.04 -6.03
N VAL A 134 0.50 24.37 -6.14
CA VAL A 134 -0.74 25.14 -6.27
C VAL A 134 -0.69 26.04 -7.49
N GLY A 135 -1.80 26.15 -8.21
CA GLY A 135 -1.95 27.01 -9.37
C GLY A 135 -3.36 26.97 -9.91
N GLU A 136 -3.66 27.83 -10.88
CA GLU A 136 -4.99 27.91 -11.49
C GLU A 136 -5.30 26.70 -12.38
N ARG A 137 -4.27 26.04 -12.91
CA ARG A 137 -4.39 24.86 -13.75
C ARG A 137 -4.20 23.58 -12.92
N PRO A 138 -5.07 22.56 -13.06
CA PRO A 138 -4.86 21.28 -12.42
C PRO A 138 -3.65 20.55 -13.01
N LEU A 139 -2.95 19.80 -12.16
CA LEU A 139 -1.84 18.93 -12.57
C LEU A 139 -2.42 17.62 -13.13
N THR A 140 -2.91 17.65 -14.37
CA THR A 140 -3.39 16.46 -15.10
C THR A 140 -2.23 15.58 -15.55
N ASP A 141 -2.50 14.32 -15.92
CA ASP A 141 -1.49 13.38 -16.41
C ASP A 141 -0.70 13.95 -17.59
N GLU A 142 -1.35 14.68 -18.50
CA GLU A 142 -0.69 15.33 -19.64
C GLU A 142 0.26 16.47 -19.19
N VAL A 143 -0.17 17.29 -18.23
CA VAL A 143 0.68 18.36 -17.66
C VAL A 143 1.86 17.74 -16.93
N MET A 144 1.62 16.66 -16.19
CA MET A 144 2.65 15.91 -15.49
C MET A 144 3.69 15.33 -16.46
N GLN A 145 3.25 14.76 -17.58
CA GLN A 145 4.15 14.24 -18.61
C GLN A 145 5.00 15.37 -19.23
N GLN A 146 4.38 16.50 -19.59
CA GLN A 146 5.11 17.66 -20.13
C GLN A 146 6.15 18.21 -19.14
N LEU A 147 5.78 18.28 -17.85
CA LEU A 147 6.69 18.68 -16.79
C LEU A 147 7.86 17.70 -16.64
N GLU A 148 7.58 16.39 -16.63
CA GLU A 148 8.60 15.33 -16.55
C GLU A 148 9.58 15.42 -17.74
N ASP A 149 9.06 15.55 -18.96
CA ASP A 149 9.87 15.63 -20.17
C ASP A 149 10.81 16.83 -20.12
N LYS A 150 10.30 18.01 -19.75
CA LYS A 150 11.12 19.22 -19.66
C LYS A 150 12.17 19.13 -18.56
N VAL A 151 11.84 18.54 -17.41
CA VAL A 151 12.81 18.29 -16.33
C VAL A 151 13.93 17.37 -16.82
N ASN A 152 13.60 16.28 -17.51
CA ASN A 152 14.61 15.34 -18.01
C ASN A 152 15.42 15.90 -19.18
N GLU A 153 14.87 16.80 -20.01
CA GLU A 153 15.62 17.55 -21.02
C GLU A 153 16.75 18.37 -20.36
N ILE A 154 16.43 19.12 -19.30
CA ILE A 154 17.41 19.93 -18.57
C ILE A 154 18.46 19.06 -17.87
N ILE A 155 18.06 17.88 -17.38
CA ILE A 155 19.00 16.87 -16.84
C ILE A 155 19.99 16.43 -17.93
N ALA A 156 19.50 16.17 -19.14
CA ALA A 156 20.34 15.76 -20.27
C ALA A 156 21.30 16.87 -20.74
N GLU A 157 20.90 18.15 -20.61
CA GLU A 157 21.78 19.30 -20.86
C GLU A 157 22.97 19.38 -19.88
N GLY A 158 22.85 18.77 -18.70
CA GLY A 158 23.95 18.70 -17.73
C GLY A 158 24.33 20.02 -17.08
N ARG A 159 23.40 20.97 -16.97
CA ARG A 159 23.60 22.31 -16.38
C ARG A 159 24.28 22.25 -15.01
N ASP A 160 25.18 23.20 -14.78
CA ASP A 160 25.87 23.37 -13.50
C ASP A 160 24.89 23.73 -12.38
N VAL A 161 25.19 23.19 -11.20
CA VAL A 161 24.49 23.50 -9.96
C VAL A 161 25.52 24.06 -8.98
N VAL A 162 25.41 25.35 -8.70
CA VAL A 162 26.42 26.12 -7.97
C VAL A 162 25.82 26.66 -6.68
N ALA A 163 26.50 26.39 -5.56
CA ALA A 163 26.19 26.98 -4.27
C ALA A 163 27.14 28.16 -4.00
N THR A 164 26.58 29.32 -3.70
CA THR A 164 27.31 30.55 -3.39
C THR A 164 26.74 31.17 -2.12
N THR A 165 27.59 31.86 -1.36
CA THR A 165 27.21 32.49 -0.10
C THR A 165 27.31 34.00 -0.23
N TYR A 166 26.23 34.70 0.08
CA TYR A 166 26.10 36.16 -0.02
C TYR A 166 25.87 36.80 1.36
N GLN A 167 26.22 38.07 1.53
CA GLN A 167 25.89 38.79 2.77
C GLN A 167 24.40 39.20 2.78
N PRO A 168 23.74 39.35 3.94
CA PRO A 168 22.31 39.67 4.06
C PRO A 168 21.77 40.88 3.28
N ASN A 169 22.64 41.78 2.81
CA ASN A 169 22.29 42.98 2.05
C ASN A 169 22.91 43.01 0.63
N SER A 170 23.36 41.86 0.13
CA SER A 170 23.96 41.77 -1.22
C SER A 170 22.89 42.03 -2.30
N PRO A 171 23.14 42.89 -3.31
CA PRO A 171 22.20 43.12 -4.42
C PRO A 171 21.77 41.84 -5.14
N GLU A 172 22.64 40.84 -5.19
CA GLU A 172 22.42 39.53 -5.80
C GLU A 172 21.26 38.76 -5.15
N LEU A 173 20.92 39.06 -3.89
CA LEU A 173 19.79 38.44 -3.19
C LEU A 173 18.42 38.96 -3.65
N MET A 174 18.38 40.11 -4.34
CA MET A 174 17.12 40.70 -4.83
C MET A 174 16.48 39.88 -5.96
N ALA A 175 17.28 39.10 -6.69
CA ALA A 175 16.83 38.25 -7.80
C ALA A 175 16.57 36.79 -7.38
N VAL A 176 16.71 36.47 -6.09
CA VAL A 176 16.61 35.10 -5.59
C VAL A 176 15.15 34.74 -5.31
N ARG A 177 14.70 33.61 -5.82
CA ARG A 177 13.44 32.99 -5.40
C ARG A 177 13.63 32.55 -3.95
N SER A 178 12.93 33.21 -3.03
CA SER A 178 13.01 32.87 -1.61
C SER A 178 11.62 32.69 -1.03
N ARG A 179 11.45 31.68 -0.18
CA ARG A 179 10.25 31.50 0.65
C ARG A 179 10.31 32.32 1.95
N GLY A 180 11.25 33.28 2.03
CA GLY A 180 11.62 33.96 3.26
C GLY A 180 12.70 33.18 4.00
N LEU A 181 13.59 33.91 4.69
CA LEU A 181 14.54 33.34 5.64
C LEU A 181 13.96 33.44 7.05
N PRO A 182 14.23 32.45 7.93
CA PRO A 182 13.85 32.55 9.33
C PRO A 182 14.35 33.85 9.98
N GLU A 183 13.56 34.44 10.90
CA GLU A 183 13.89 35.71 11.55
C GLU A 183 15.23 35.66 12.30
N ASP A 184 15.59 34.51 12.88
CA ASP A 184 16.87 34.28 13.54
C ASP A 184 18.05 34.30 12.55
N VAL A 185 17.86 33.81 11.33
CA VAL A 185 18.88 33.88 10.27
C VAL A 185 19.09 35.33 9.83
N LEU A 186 18.01 36.08 9.62
CA LEU A 186 18.07 37.50 9.26
C LEU A 186 18.68 38.36 10.38
N ALA A 187 18.29 38.12 11.64
CA ALA A 187 18.80 38.85 12.80
C ALA A 187 20.27 38.53 13.12
N SER A 188 20.75 37.33 12.77
CA SER A 188 22.14 36.92 13.03
C SER A 188 23.19 37.63 12.18
N GLY A 189 22.80 38.27 11.07
CA GLY A 189 23.73 38.82 10.09
C GLY A 189 24.56 37.74 9.36
N ALA A 190 24.21 36.45 9.51
CA ALA A 190 24.94 35.36 8.90
C ALA A 190 24.79 35.36 7.38
N ALA A 191 25.84 34.91 6.69
CA ALA A 191 25.82 34.85 5.25
C ALA A 191 24.79 33.82 4.73
N ILE A 192 24.09 34.18 3.67
CA ILE A 192 22.96 33.45 3.09
C ILE A 192 23.48 32.58 1.95
N ARG A 193 23.23 31.28 2.07
CA ARG A 193 23.56 30.31 1.02
C ARG A 193 22.46 30.26 -0.04
N VAL A 194 22.88 30.47 -1.28
CA VAL A 194 22.04 30.45 -2.48
C VAL A 194 22.54 29.34 -3.39
N VAL A 195 21.61 28.55 -3.90
CA VAL A 195 21.86 27.49 -4.87
C VAL A 195 21.27 27.94 -6.19
N SER A 196 22.06 27.84 -7.24
CA SER A 196 21.67 28.19 -8.60
C SER A 196 21.77 26.96 -9.51
N ILE A 197 20.80 26.81 -10.41
CA ILE A 197 20.78 25.79 -11.47
C ILE A 197 20.89 26.54 -12.79
N GLY A 198 21.97 26.35 -13.55
CA GLY A 198 22.37 27.08 -14.76
C GLY A 198 21.31 27.98 -15.41
N GLY A 199 21.22 29.22 -14.93
CA GLY A 199 20.33 30.27 -15.45
C GLY A 199 18.82 30.01 -15.36
N LEU A 200 18.41 28.88 -14.79
CA LEU A 200 17.01 28.48 -14.64
C LEU A 200 16.44 28.93 -13.30
N ASP A 201 17.21 28.71 -12.23
CA ASP A 201 16.70 28.84 -10.88
C ASP A 201 17.78 29.32 -9.94
N VAL A 202 17.39 30.15 -8.97
CA VAL A 202 18.25 30.70 -7.94
C VAL A 202 17.43 30.74 -6.65
N ASN A 203 17.73 29.87 -5.70
CA ASN A 203 16.97 29.71 -4.46
C ASN A 203 17.85 29.77 -3.22
N THR A 204 17.34 30.37 -2.14
CA THR A 204 17.97 30.24 -0.81
C THR A 204 17.81 28.82 -0.31
N CYS A 205 18.92 28.08 -0.13
CA CYS A 205 18.89 26.70 0.35
C CYS A 205 20.14 26.32 1.15
N CYS A 206 19.93 25.66 2.28
CA CYS A 206 21.00 25.18 3.15
C CYS A 206 21.39 23.71 2.92
N GLY A 207 20.65 22.97 2.08
CA GLY A 207 20.86 21.54 1.83
C GLY A 207 22.06 21.22 0.95
N THR A 208 22.35 19.93 0.81
CA THR A 208 23.41 19.43 -0.07
C THR A 208 22.88 19.20 -1.48
N HIS A 209 23.70 19.53 -2.48
CA HIS A 209 23.28 19.49 -3.89
C HIS A 209 24.33 18.79 -4.75
N VAL A 210 23.86 18.16 -5.82
CA VAL A 210 24.75 17.70 -6.90
C VAL A 210 25.41 18.91 -7.57
N LYS A 211 26.56 18.72 -8.23
CA LYS A 211 27.28 19.79 -8.96
C LYS A 211 26.78 20.01 -10.39
N SER A 212 26.00 19.07 -10.92
CA SER A 212 25.43 19.13 -12.27
C SER A 212 24.10 18.38 -12.28
N THR A 213 23.13 18.89 -13.03
CA THR A 213 21.83 18.25 -13.24
C THR A 213 21.96 16.85 -13.85
N ALA A 214 23.02 16.56 -14.61
CA ALA A 214 23.28 15.22 -15.16
C ALA A 214 23.43 14.14 -14.07
N HIS A 215 23.87 14.51 -12.86
CA HIS A 215 23.97 13.59 -11.74
C HIS A 215 22.61 13.12 -11.20
N LEU A 216 21.51 13.79 -11.58
CA LEU A 216 20.17 13.32 -11.30
C LEU A 216 19.83 12.07 -12.11
N GLN A 217 20.54 11.81 -13.22
CA GLN A 217 20.32 10.72 -14.19
C GLN A 217 18.96 10.80 -14.87
N THR A 218 17.88 10.68 -14.10
CA THR A 218 16.50 10.83 -14.54
C THR A 218 15.62 11.16 -13.34
N VAL A 219 14.54 11.89 -13.60
CA VAL A 219 13.45 12.11 -12.65
C VAL A 219 12.20 11.42 -13.20
N LYS A 220 11.53 10.64 -12.35
CA LYS A 220 10.20 10.10 -12.63
C LYS A 220 9.17 10.74 -11.72
N LEU A 221 8.17 11.38 -12.32
CA LEU A 221 6.95 11.81 -11.68
C LEU A 221 5.99 10.62 -11.61
N LEU A 222 5.43 10.37 -10.43
CA LEU A 222 4.66 9.16 -10.14
C LEU A 222 3.16 9.45 -10.27
N HIS A 223 2.52 9.76 -9.16
CA HIS A 223 1.09 10.09 -9.09
C HIS A 223 0.92 11.35 -8.26
N THR A 224 -0.28 11.92 -8.32
CA THR A 224 -0.68 13.04 -7.49
C THR A 224 -1.73 12.63 -6.47
N GLU A 225 -1.67 13.23 -5.30
CA GLU A 225 -2.75 13.22 -4.31
C GLU A 225 -3.34 14.63 -4.17
N ALA A 226 -4.60 14.74 -3.74
CA ALA A 226 -5.18 16.05 -3.43
C ALA A 226 -4.48 16.65 -2.19
N SER A 227 -4.10 17.92 -2.26
CA SER A 227 -3.50 18.66 -1.15
C SER A 227 -4.22 20.00 -0.93
N ARG A 228 -3.87 20.73 0.14
CA ARG A 228 -4.58 21.94 0.56
C ARG A 228 -4.45 23.05 -0.49
N GLY A 229 -5.44 23.15 -1.38
CA GLY A 229 -5.50 24.13 -2.47
C GLY A 229 -4.77 23.71 -3.76
N GLY A 230 -4.38 22.44 -3.91
CA GLY A 230 -3.66 21.96 -5.09
C GLY A 230 -3.39 20.46 -5.09
N SER A 231 -2.22 20.08 -5.61
CA SER A 231 -1.82 18.68 -5.81
C SER A 231 -0.50 18.38 -5.13
N ARG A 232 -0.41 17.24 -4.44
CA ARG A 232 0.84 16.67 -3.95
C ARG A 232 1.42 15.74 -5.00
N LEU A 233 2.49 16.17 -5.66
CA LEU A 233 3.22 15.41 -6.66
C LEU A 233 4.24 14.49 -5.99
N HIS A 234 4.14 13.18 -6.23
CA HIS A 234 5.16 12.21 -5.82
C HIS A 234 6.22 12.03 -6.92
N PHE A 235 7.49 12.01 -6.54
CA PHE A 235 8.59 11.81 -7.50
C PHE A 235 9.75 11.00 -6.91
N VAL A 236 10.59 10.48 -7.81
CA VAL A 236 11.89 9.87 -7.50
C VAL A 236 12.94 10.37 -8.50
N ALA A 237 14.19 10.48 -8.05
CA ALA A 237 15.32 10.83 -8.89
C ALA A 237 16.49 9.85 -8.74
N GLY A 238 17.33 9.74 -9.76
CA GLY A 238 18.61 9.05 -9.70
C GLY A 238 18.50 7.58 -9.32
N GLU A 239 19.22 7.19 -8.26
CA GLU A 239 19.31 5.79 -7.85
C GLU A 239 17.94 5.21 -7.45
N ARG A 240 17.04 6.04 -6.92
CA ARG A 240 15.66 5.62 -6.60
C ARG A 240 14.87 5.27 -7.86
N THR A 241 15.06 6.01 -8.95
CA THR A 241 14.42 5.70 -10.24
C THR A 241 14.95 4.38 -10.80
N ARG A 242 16.27 4.15 -10.71
CA ARG A 242 16.89 2.88 -11.12
C ARG A 242 16.36 1.69 -10.32
N ALA A 243 16.26 1.84 -8.99
CA ALA A 243 15.72 0.82 -8.11
C ALA A 243 14.23 0.53 -8.40
N LEU A 244 13.43 1.58 -8.62
CA LEU A 244 12.01 1.45 -8.97
C LEU A 244 11.83 0.70 -10.30
N LEU A 245 12.59 1.07 -11.34
CA LEU A 245 12.55 0.38 -12.63
C LEU A 245 12.93 -1.10 -12.50
N GLY A 246 13.97 -1.40 -11.73
CA GLY A 246 14.40 -2.78 -11.48
C GLY A 246 13.31 -3.61 -10.80
N ALA A 247 12.65 -3.05 -9.77
CA ALA A 247 11.54 -3.71 -9.08
C ALA A 247 10.35 -3.96 -10.03
N MET A 248 9.89 -2.92 -10.74
CA MET A 248 8.78 -3.03 -11.70
C MET A 248 9.07 -4.04 -12.81
N TYR A 249 10.30 -4.08 -13.31
CA TYR A 249 10.70 -5.05 -14.33
C TYR A 249 10.71 -6.49 -13.80
N SER A 250 11.17 -6.70 -12.56
CA SER A 250 11.15 -8.00 -11.89
C SER A 250 9.71 -8.49 -11.67
N ASP A 251 8.83 -7.61 -11.23
CA ASP A 251 7.40 -7.91 -11.01
C ASP A 251 6.74 -8.29 -12.34
N MET A 252 6.95 -7.49 -13.39
CA MET A 252 6.43 -7.78 -14.73
C MET A 252 6.98 -9.10 -15.29
N ARG A 253 8.25 -9.45 -15.05
CA ARG A 253 8.79 -10.77 -15.43
C ARG A 253 8.15 -11.91 -14.67
N THR A 254 7.85 -11.70 -13.39
CA THR A 254 7.16 -12.70 -12.57
C THR A 254 5.76 -12.94 -13.11
N LEU A 255 5.01 -11.87 -13.41
CA LEU A 255 3.69 -11.96 -14.04
C LEU A 255 3.75 -12.62 -15.42
N GLY A 256 4.73 -12.26 -16.26
CA GLY A 256 4.94 -12.87 -17.57
C GLY A 256 5.13 -14.38 -17.49
N LYS A 257 5.87 -14.87 -16.48
CA LYS A 257 6.00 -16.32 -16.21
C LYS A 257 4.67 -16.93 -15.76
N SER A 258 3.94 -16.29 -14.86
CA SER A 258 2.63 -16.79 -14.38
C SER A 258 1.60 -16.91 -15.51
N PHE A 259 1.62 -15.99 -16.46
CA PHE A 259 0.74 -16.02 -17.64
C PHE A 259 1.35 -16.75 -18.85
N THR A 260 2.58 -17.26 -18.74
CA THR A 260 3.33 -17.88 -19.84
C THR A 260 3.33 -17.00 -21.11
N CYS A 261 3.72 -15.74 -20.97
CA CYS A 261 3.70 -14.76 -22.06
C CYS A 261 4.87 -13.77 -21.99
N GLY A 262 5.10 -13.05 -23.09
CA GLY A 262 6.02 -11.89 -23.13
C GLY A 262 5.50 -10.74 -22.28
N LEU A 263 6.38 -9.83 -21.87
CA LEU A 263 6.05 -8.72 -20.96
C LEU A 263 4.98 -7.79 -21.54
N GLU A 264 5.05 -7.58 -22.85
CA GLU A 264 4.13 -6.79 -23.65
C GLU A 264 2.71 -7.36 -23.70
N LEU A 265 2.54 -8.66 -23.40
CA LEU A 265 1.24 -9.35 -23.42
C LEU A 265 0.64 -9.58 -22.03
N VAL A 266 1.35 -9.20 -20.96
CA VAL A 266 0.90 -9.49 -19.58
C VAL A 266 -0.47 -8.88 -19.30
N VAL A 267 -0.70 -7.64 -19.72
CA VAL A 267 -1.98 -6.94 -19.53
C VAL A 267 -3.10 -7.66 -20.28
N ASP A 268 -2.89 -7.93 -21.57
CA ASP A 268 -3.88 -8.63 -22.41
C ASP A 268 -4.22 -10.02 -21.86
N ARG A 269 -3.21 -10.76 -21.36
CA ARG A 269 -3.40 -12.08 -20.73
C ARG A 269 -4.16 -11.99 -19.42
N ALA A 270 -3.87 -10.99 -18.60
CA ALA A 270 -4.59 -10.75 -17.35
C ALA A 270 -6.07 -10.42 -17.63
N GLU A 271 -6.35 -9.52 -18.58
CA GLU A 271 -7.71 -9.22 -19.00
C GLU A 271 -8.45 -10.44 -19.56
N GLY A 272 -7.75 -11.23 -20.40
CA GLY A 272 -8.25 -12.49 -20.92
C GLY A 272 -8.62 -13.47 -19.81
N ALA A 273 -7.76 -13.64 -18.81
CA ALA A 273 -8.02 -14.49 -17.66
C ALA A 273 -9.24 -14.02 -16.84
N ILE A 274 -9.41 -12.70 -16.64
CA ILE A 274 -10.59 -12.13 -15.97
C ILE A 274 -11.86 -12.41 -16.78
N LYS A 275 -11.83 -12.23 -18.11
CA LYS A 275 -12.96 -12.52 -18.99
C LYS A 275 -13.33 -14.01 -18.94
N THR A 276 -12.35 -14.90 -19.01
CA THR A 276 -12.54 -16.35 -18.88
C THR A 276 -13.11 -16.74 -17.53
N SER A 277 -12.59 -16.19 -16.42
CA SER A 277 -13.11 -16.45 -15.07
C SER A 277 -14.60 -16.07 -14.94
N LYS A 278 -15.00 -14.91 -15.46
CA LYS A 278 -16.41 -14.50 -15.51
C LYS A 278 -17.27 -15.43 -16.38
N MET A 279 -16.74 -15.91 -17.50
CA MET A 279 -17.44 -16.86 -18.37
C MET A 279 -17.64 -18.21 -17.68
N LEU A 280 -16.58 -18.76 -17.07
CA LEU A 280 -16.64 -20.01 -16.32
C LEU A 280 -17.61 -19.91 -15.14
N GLY A 281 -17.64 -18.79 -14.41
CA GLY A 281 -18.62 -18.57 -13.34
C GLY A 281 -20.08 -18.62 -13.84
N ARG A 282 -20.36 -18.11 -15.06
CA ARG A 282 -21.69 -18.24 -15.68
C ARG A 282 -22.01 -19.67 -16.07
N GLN A 283 -21.05 -20.40 -16.63
CA GLN A 283 -21.22 -21.82 -17.01
C GLN A 283 -21.45 -22.70 -15.77
N VAL A 284 -20.69 -22.50 -14.70
CA VAL A 284 -20.89 -23.19 -13.42
C VAL A 284 -22.31 -22.95 -12.89
N LYS A 285 -22.80 -21.71 -12.92
CA LYS A 285 -24.17 -21.41 -12.49
C LYS A 285 -25.24 -22.10 -13.36
N ALA A 286 -25.04 -22.16 -14.68
CA ALA A 286 -25.95 -22.86 -15.58
C ALA A 286 -25.99 -24.37 -15.30
N LEU A 287 -24.81 -25.00 -15.16
CA LEU A 287 -24.70 -26.43 -14.86
C LEU A 287 -25.25 -26.77 -13.46
N LEU A 288 -25.02 -25.93 -12.46
CA LEU A 288 -25.63 -26.10 -11.14
C LEU A 288 -27.15 -26.04 -11.20
N LYS A 289 -27.71 -25.18 -12.06
CA LYS A 289 -29.16 -25.12 -12.28
C LYS A 289 -29.69 -26.40 -12.93
N GLU A 290 -29.06 -26.88 -13.99
CA GLU A 290 -29.44 -28.15 -14.64
C GLU A 290 -29.34 -29.35 -13.67
N ALA A 291 -28.28 -29.39 -12.86
CA ALA A 291 -28.11 -30.40 -11.82
C ALA A 291 -29.18 -30.29 -10.73
N ALA A 292 -29.60 -29.07 -10.35
CA ALA A 292 -30.67 -28.85 -9.40
C ALA A 292 -32.01 -29.35 -9.95
N GLU A 293 -32.32 -29.03 -11.21
CA GLU A 293 -33.55 -29.47 -11.89
C GLU A 293 -33.62 -31.00 -12.01
N SER A 294 -32.50 -31.65 -12.36
CA SER A 294 -32.42 -33.11 -12.40
C SER A 294 -32.60 -33.74 -11.02
N ALA A 295 -31.94 -33.21 -9.99
CA ALA A 295 -32.07 -33.70 -8.62
C ALA A 295 -33.50 -33.50 -8.09
N ALA A 296 -34.12 -32.35 -8.38
CA ALA A 296 -35.50 -32.06 -8.02
C ALA A 296 -36.48 -33.10 -8.58
N LYS A 297 -36.32 -33.45 -9.87
CA LYS A 297 -37.15 -34.45 -10.54
C LYS A 297 -36.98 -35.83 -9.91
N GLN A 298 -35.74 -36.29 -9.73
CA GLN A 298 -35.45 -37.61 -9.16
C GLN A 298 -36.00 -37.74 -7.73
N LEU A 299 -35.78 -36.73 -6.89
CA LEU A 299 -36.26 -36.73 -5.51
C LEU A 299 -37.78 -36.67 -5.42
N ALA A 300 -38.44 -35.94 -6.32
CA ALA A 300 -39.90 -35.89 -6.37
C ALA A 300 -40.51 -37.24 -6.79
N GLU A 301 -39.93 -37.90 -7.80
CA GLU A 301 -40.33 -39.25 -8.24
C GLU A 301 -40.14 -40.27 -7.12
N GLU A 302 -38.98 -40.26 -6.44
CA GLU A 302 -38.72 -41.14 -5.28
C GLU A 302 -39.72 -40.88 -4.14
N ALA A 303 -39.94 -39.60 -3.81
CA ALA A 303 -40.85 -39.19 -2.75
C ALA A 303 -42.28 -39.68 -3.02
N GLN A 304 -42.74 -39.56 -4.27
CA GLN A 304 -44.08 -39.98 -4.65
C GLN A 304 -44.23 -41.50 -4.56
N GLN A 305 -43.29 -42.26 -5.12
CA GLN A 305 -43.30 -43.73 -5.05
C GLN A 305 -43.30 -44.25 -3.61
N ARG A 306 -42.46 -43.66 -2.74
CA ARG A 306 -42.40 -44.04 -1.32
C ARG A 306 -43.68 -43.67 -0.57
N THR A 307 -44.33 -42.58 -0.96
CA THR A 307 -45.62 -42.16 -0.39
C THR A 307 -46.72 -43.14 -0.76
N GLU A 308 -46.79 -43.55 -2.04
CA GLU A 308 -47.77 -44.51 -2.54
C GLU A 308 -47.60 -45.91 -1.90
N ALA A 309 -46.35 -46.30 -1.62
CA ALA A 309 -46.04 -47.56 -0.94
C ALA A 309 -46.30 -47.52 0.58
N ALA A 310 -46.45 -46.33 1.17
CA ALA A 310 -46.64 -46.18 2.60
C ALA A 310 -48.13 -46.35 2.99
N SER A 311 -48.42 -47.26 3.91
CA SER A 311 -49.78 -47.49 4.41
C SER A 311 -50.30 -46.30 5.22
N GLY A 312 -51.16 -45.47 4.62
CA GLY A 312 -52.19 -44.59 5.23
C GLY A 312 -51.78 -43.44 6.17
N SER A 313 -50.75 -43.63 6.99
CA SER A 313 -50.37 -42.69 8.07
C SER A 313 -48.85 -42.48 8.22
N ALA A 314 -48.01 -43.21 7.48
CA ALA A 314 -46.56 -43.05 7.57
C ALA A 314 -46.08 -41.88 6.69
N VAL A 315 -45.51 -40.85 7.31
CA VAL A 315 -44.91 -39.70 6.63
C VAL A 315 -43.53 -40.09 6.09
N VAL A 316 -43.29 -39.84 4.81
CA VAL A 316 -42.01 -40.14 4.17
C VAL A 316 -41.02 -39.01 4.42
N VAL A 317 -39.80 -39.35 4.84
CA VAL A 317 -38.67 -38.42 4.93
C VAL A 317 -37.72 -38.64 3.75
N VAL A 318 -37.39 -37.53 3.07
CA VAL A 318 -36.44 -37.49 1.95
C VAL A 318 -35.28 -36.59 2.34
N HIS A 319 -34.05 -36.94 1.95
CA HIS A 319 -32.88 -36.14 2.23
C HIS A 319 -31.99 -35.99 1.00
N HIS A 320 -31.46 -34.78 0.81
CA HIS A 320 -30.49 -34.49 -0.23
C HIS A 320 -29.42 -33.54 0.28
N HIS A 321 -28.18 -33.83 -0.09
CA HIS A 321 -27.05 -32.96 0.17
C HIS A 321 -26.27 -32.71 -1.12
N ARG A 322 -25.86 -31.46 -1.33
CA ARG A 322 -24.98 -31.12 -2.44
C ARG A 322 -23.83 -30.23 -1.98
N ASP A 323 -22.61 -30.70 -2.20
CA ASP A 323 -21.41 -29.88 -2.05
C ASP A 323 -21.28 -28.88 -3.23
N GLU A 324 -20.60 -27.76 -2.96
CA GLU A 324 -20.32 -26.69 -3.93
C GLU A 324 -21.58 -26.09 -4.59
N ALA A 325 -22.66 -25.97 -3.82
CA ALA A 325 -23.91 -25.42 -4.29
C ALA A 325 -24.27 -24.10 -3.61
N ASP A 326 -25.18 -23.35 -4.24
CA ASP A 326 -25.70 -22.09 -3.74
C ASP A 326 -27.16 -22.20 -3.31
N GLN A 327 -27.71 -21.09 -2.79
CA GLN A 327 -29.09 -21.05 -2.33
C GLN A 327 -30.10 -21.29 -3.47
N ASP A 328 -29.78 -20.89 -4.70
CA ASP A 328 -30.65 -21.10 -5.87
C ASP A 328 -30.81 -22.61 -6.13
N TYR A 329 -29.76 -23.41 -5.94
CA TYR A 329 -29.82 -24.88 -6.00
C TYR A 329 -30.83 -25.46 -5.00
N LEU A 330 -30.73 -25.08 -3.72
CA LEU A 330 -31.66 -25.55 -2.68
C LEU A 330 -33.11 -25.22 -3.00
N LEU A 331 -33.38 -23.99 -3.42
CA LEU A 331 -34.73 -23.53 -3.73
C LEU A 331 -35.31 -24.26 -4.94
N THR A 332 -34.48 -24.53 -5.94
CA THR A 332 -34.88 -25.28 -7.15
C THR A 332 -35.26 -26.72 -6.78
N VAL A 333 -34.44 -27.41 -5.98
CA VAL A 333 -34.72 -28.77 -5.52
C VAL A 333 -35.96 -28.82 -4.61
N ALA A 334 -36.15 -27.82 -3.75
CA ALA A 334 -37.28 -27.77 -2.82
C ALA A 334 -38.63 -27.55 -3.50
N SER A 335 -38.65 -26.91 -4.67
CA SER A 335 -39.89 -26.45 -5.30
C SER A 335 -40.91 -27.57 -5.55
N PRO A 336 -40.59 -28.68 -6.25
CA PRO A 336 -41.55 -29.75 -6.48
C PRO A 336 -41.89 -30.57 -5.22
N LEU A 337 -41.04 -30.53 -4.18
CA LEU A 337 -41.23 -31.28 -2.95
C LEU A 337 -42.22 -30.61 -1.98
N ALA A 338 -42.45 -29.30 -2.13
CA ALA A 338 -43.20 -28.49 -1.16
C ALA A 338 -44.68 -28.84 -1.03
N THR A 339 -45.30 -29.40 -2.05
CA THR A 339 -46.71 -29.79 -2.02
C THR A 339 -46.94 -31.26 -1.74
N LEU A 340 -45.86 -32.05 -1.60
CA LEU A 340 -45.95 -33.48 -1.32
C LEU A 340 -46.17 -33.72 0.18
N PRO A 341 -46.89 -34.79 0.58
CA PRO A 341 -47.15 -35.15 1.98
C PRO A 341 -45.92 -35.80 2.63
N ILE A 342 -44.76 -35.18 2.48
CA ILE A 342 -43.44 -35.63 2.96
C ILE A 342 -42.82 -34.56 3.86
N VAL A 343 -41.68 -34.88 4.45
CA VAL A 343 -40.70 -33.88 4.92
C VAL A 343 -39.38 -34.11 4.18
N ALA A 344 -38.94 -33.11 3.42
CA ALA A 344 -37.64 -33.14 2.75
C ALA A 344 -36.61 -32.30 3.51
N PHE A 345 -35.47 -32.89 3.85
CA PHE A 345 -34.30 -32.24 4.41
C PHE A 345 -33.22 -32.05 3.35
N LEU A 346 -33.09 -30.81 2.88
CA LEU A 346 -32.14 -30.43 1.85
C LEU A 346 -31.00 -29.64 2.48
N SER A 347 -29.76 -29.87 2.07
CA SER A 347 -28.61 -29.12 2.56
C SER A 347 -27.52 -28.92 1.51
N ILE A 348 -26.74 -27.85 1.66
CA ILE A 348 -25.61 -27.52 0.79
C ILE A 348 -24.42 -27.06 1.61
N THR A 349 -23.20 -27.30 1.09
CA THR A 349 -21.99 -26.58 1.50
C THR A 349 -21.54 -25.67 0.33
N PRO A 350 -21.09 -24.43 0.61
CA PRO A 350 -20.57 -23.56 -0.44
C PRO A 350 -19.22 -24.07 -0.96
N PRO A 351 -18.79 -23.63 -2.15
CA PRO A 351 -17.43 -23.87 -2.64
C PRO A 351 -16.39 -23.40 -1.64
N GLN A 352 -15.29 -24.16 -1.49
CA GLN A 352 -14.26 -23.88 -0.49
C GLN A 352 -12.93 -23.51 -1.14
N GLU A 353 -12.25 -22.55 -0.54
CA GLU A 353 -10.85 -22.26 -0.85
C GLU A 353 -9.95 -23.01 0.15
N GLY A 354 -9.09 -23.89 -0.36
CA GLY A 354 -8.11 -24.65 0.44
C GLY A 354 -8.44 -26.14 0.59
N SER A 355 -7.60 -26.87 1.33
CA SER A 355 -7.65 -28.34 1.46
C SER A 355 -8.43 -28.84 2.68
N THR A 356 -8.88 -27.95 3.57
CA THR A 356 -9.58 -28.33 4.80
C THR A 356 -11.09 -28.28 4.58
N PRO A 357 -11.83 -29.40 4.78
CA PRO A 357 -13.28 -29.41 4.63
C PRO A 357 -13.95 -28.53 5.70
N SER A 358 -14.68 -27.51 5.26
CA SER A 358 -15.71 -26.85 6.07
C SER A 358 -17.03 -27.61 5.96
N TYR A 359 -17.71 -27.75 7.09
CA TYR A 359 -19.07 -28.31 7.15
C TYR A 359 -20.10 -27.24 7.46
N GLU A 360 -19.71 -25.97 7.34
CA GLU A 360 -20.64 -24.85 7.40
C GLU A 360 -21.39 -24.72 6.08
N GLY A 361 -22.69 -24.47 6.15
CA GLY A 361 -23.52 -24.39 4.97
C GLY A 361 -24.94 -23.95 5.26
N GLN A 362 -25.85 -24.30 4.37
CA GLN A 362 -27.27 -23.96 4.49
C GLN A 362 -28.10 -25.24 4.45
N PHE A 363 -29.26 -25.19 5.10
CA PHE A 363 -30.26 -26.23 5.01
C PHE A 363 -31.66 -25.67 4.84
N LEU A 364 -32.52 -26.48 4.25
CA LEU A 364 -33.91 -26.18 3.95
C LEU A 364 -34.75 -27.43 4.23
N LEU A 365 -35.77 -27.26 5.05
CA LEU A 365 -36.82 -28.23 5.30
C LEU A 365 -38.09 -27.80 4.61
N VAL A 366 -38.74 -28.73 3.90
CA VAL A 366 -39.90 -28.42 3.07
C VAL A 366 -40.89 -29.59 3.01
N GLY A 367 -42.18 -29.30 2.98
CA GLY A 367 -43.25 -30.31 2.91
C GLY A 367 -44.65 -29.70 3.08
N ALA A 368 -45.70 -30.44 2.70
CA ALA A 368 -47.07 -29.92 2.70
C ALA A 368 -47.65 -29.68 4.10
N ASN A 369 -47.22 -30.45 5.11
CA ASN A 369 -47.71 -30.33 6.48
C ASN A 369 -46.78 -29.44 7.33
N GLU A 370 -47.28 -28.27 7.73
CA GLU A 370 -46.51 -27.29 8.50
C GLU A 370 -46.06 -27.79 9.87
N GLN A 371 -46.87 -28.63 10.54
CA GLN A 371 -46.53 -29.16 11.87
C GLN A 371 -45.36 -30.16 11.76
N HIS A 372 -45.38 -31.03 10.74
CA HIS A 372 -44.28 -31.96 10.49
C HIS A 372 -42.98 -31.21 10.17
N VAL A 373 -43.05 -30.17 9.33
CA VAL A 373 -41.88 -29.33 9.00
C VAL A 373 -41.35 -28.58 10.21
N ALA A 374 -42.22 -28.06 11.09
CA ALA A 374 -41.82 -27.37 12.31
C ALA A 374 -41.16 -28.31 13.34
N ALA A 375 -41.69 -29.52 13.51
CA ALA A 375 -41.09 -30.55 14.36
C ALA A 375 -39.71 -30.98 13.83
N ALA A 376 -39.61 -31.22 12.52
CA ALA A 376 -38.36 -31.49 11.84
C ALA A 376 -37.35 -30.35 12.01
N ALA A 377 -37.78 -29.09 11.87
CA ALA A 377 -36.91 -27.93 12.03
C ALA A 377 -36.28 -27.84 13.41
N SER A 378 -37.06 -28.12 14.45
CA SER A 378 -36.57 -28.14 15.82
C SER A 378 -35.53 -29.24 16.04
N ALA A 379 -35.78 -30.45 15.52
CA ALA A 379 -34.87 -31.58 15.65
C ALA A 379 -33.55 -31.38 14.87
N VAL A 380 -33.64 -30.97 13.61
CA VAL A 380 -32.48 -30.77 12.73
C VAL A 380 -31.59 -29.64 13.24
N SER A 381 -32.18 -28.51 13.65
CA SER A 381 -31.42 -27.32 14.06
C SER A 381 -30.48 -27.60 15.23
N VAL A 382 -30.84 -28.50 16.15
CA VAL A 382 -29.96 -28.88 17.26
C VAL A 382 -28.75 -29.68 16.76
N ILE A 383 -28.98 -30.65 15.86
CA ILE A 383 -27.96 -31.60 15.40
C ILE A 383 -26.92 -30.92 14.51
N VAL A 384 -27.36 -30.01 13.63
CA VAL A 384 -26.46 -29.35 12.66
C VAL A 384 -25.88 -28.04 13.18
N ASP A 385 -26.09 -27.71 14.46
CA ASP A 385 -25.84 -26.40 15.07
C ASP A 385 -26.37 -25.28 14.16
N GLY A 386 -27.67 -25.39 13.86
CA GLY A 386 -28.39 -24.63 12.86
C GLY A 386 -29.19 -23.47 13.46
N LYS A 387 -29.17 -22.33 12.77
CA LYS A 387 -30.04 -21.18 13.06
C LYS A 387 -30.79 -20.76 11.81
N GLY A 388 -32.11 -20.62 11.95
CA GLY A 388 -32.98 -20.40 10.80
C GLY A 388 -34.38 -19.93 11.18
N GLY A 389 -35.21 -19.78 10.17
CA GLY A 389 -36.61 -19.38 10.30
C GLY A 389 -37.43 -19.88 9.12
N GLY A 390 -38.74 -19.97 9.32
CA GLY A 390 -39.63 -20.60 8.36
C GLY A 390 -41.10 -20.27 8.60
N LYS A 391 -41.89 -20.31 7.52
CA LYS A 391 -43.37 -20.21 7.52
C LYS A 391 -43.90 -20.98 6.30
N LYS A 392 -45.17 -21.39 6.35
CA LYS A 392 -45.88 -22.02 5.20
C LYS A 392 -45.20 -23.30 4.69
N GLY A 393 -44.91 -24.24 5.59
CA GLY A 393 -44.33 -25.54 5.23
C GLY A 393 -42.88 -25.48 4.74
N ARG A 394 -42.16 -24.38 5.02
CA ARG A 394 -40.75 -24.20 4.69
C ARG A 394 -39.98 -23.65 5.89
N PHE A 395 -38.79 -24.18 6.15
CA PHE A 395 -37.85 -23.67 7.16
C PHE A 395 -36.42 -23.68 6.61
N GLN A 396 -35.75 -22.53 6.61
CA GLN A 396 -34.39 -22.40 6.09
C GLN A 396 -33.44 -21.86 7.15
N GLY A 397 -32.20 -22.32 7.15
CA GLY A 397 -31.20 -21.89 8.11
C GLY A 397 -29.77 -22.07 7.65
N LYS A 398 -28.85 -21.43 8.36
CA LYS A 398 -27.42 -21.71 8.28
C LYS A 398 -27.08 -22.80 9.28
N ALA A 399 -26.24 -23.74 8.90
CA ALA A 399 -25.75 -24.82 9.74
C ALA A 399 -24.23 -24.72 9.85
N LYS A 400 -23.69 -25.00 11.04
CA LYS A 400 -22.23 -25.04 11.24
C LYS A 400 -21.64 -26.45 11.09
N GLN A 401 -22.48 -27.47 11.18
CA GLN A 401 -22.06 -28.86 11.32
C GLN A 401 -22.84 -29.81 10.39
N LEU A 402 -22.72 -29.62 9.08
CA LEU A 402 -23.28 -30.52 8.05
C LEU A 402 -22.37 -31.71 7.74
N THR A 403 -21.74 -32.32 8.75
CA THR A 403 -20.95 -33.54 8.53
C THR A 403 -21.85 -34.69 8.04
N PRO A 404 -21.32 -35.68 7.29
CA PRO A 404 -22.12 -36.84 6.88
C PRO A 404 -22.83 -37.53 8.05
N ALA A 405 -22.16 -37.64 9.21
CA ALA A 405 -22.73 -38.21 10.43
C ALA A 405 -23.91 -37.37 10.96
N ASN A 406 -23.76 -36.04 11.03
CA ASN A 406 -24.83 -35.17 11.52
C ASN A 406 -26.00 -35.11 10.56
N ARG A 407 -25.77 -35.19 9.24
CA ARG A 407 -26.86 -35.29 8.25
C ARG A 407 -27.66 -36.58 8.45
N ALA A 408 -26.99 -37.71 8.64
CA ALA A 408 -27.67 -38.99 8.92
C ALA A 408 -28.44 -38.96 10.25
N ALA A 409 -27.84 -38.41 11.31
CA ALA A 409 -28.50 -38.24 12.60
C ALA A 409 -29.72 -37.31 12.51
N ALA A 410 -29.63 -36.24 11.72
CA ALA A 410 -30.73 -35.31 11.48
C ALA A 410 -31.91 -36.01 10.78
N VAL A 411 -31.66 -36.85 9.77
CA VAL A 411 -32.70 -37.65 9.11
C VAL A 411 -33.42 -38.57 10.10
N ALA A 412 -32.67 -39.31 10.92
CA ALA A 412 -33.27 -40.19 11.95
C ALA A 412 -34.08 -39.41 13.00
N ALA A 413 -33.63 -38.21 13.37
CA ALA A 413 -34.34 -37.36 14.32
C ALA A 413 -35.64 -36.77 13.75
N ILE A 414 -35.70 -36.51 12.44
CA ILE A 414 -36.94 -36.10 11.77
C ILE A 414 -37.99 -37.20 11.89
N ASP A 415 -37.63 -38.44 11.55
CA ASP A 415 -38.57 -39.58 11.65
C ASP A 415 -39.12 -39.75 13.07
N ALA A 416 -38.26 -39.64 14.08
CA ALA A 416 -38.68 -39.73 15.48
C ALA A 416 -39.60 -38.57 15.90
N ALA A 417 -39.27 -37.35 15.48
CA ALA A 417 -40.06 -36.15 15.80
C ALA A 417 -41.46 -36.19 15.17
N ILE A 418 -41.58 -36.69 13.94
CA ILE A 418 -42.89 -36.80 13.26
C ILE A 418 -43.76 -37.87 13.91
N ARG A 419 -43.21 -39.02 14.34
CA ARG A 419 -43.97 -40.07 15.04
C ARG A 419 -44.48 -39.67 16.43
N ALA A 420 -43.92 -38.61 17.01
CA ALA A 420 -44.31 -38.10 18.32
C ALA A 420 -45.48 -37.10 18.25
N LEU A 421 -45.88 -36.67 17.04
CA LEU A 421 -47.08 -35.89 16.76
C LEU A 421 -48.29 -36.82 16.60
#